data_AF-A0A3P3E2X5-F1
#
_entry.id   AF-A0A3P3E2X5-F1
#
_cell.length_a   1.000
_cell.length_b   1.000
_cell.length_c   1.000
_cell.angle_alpha   90.00
_cell.angle_beta   90.00
_cell.angle_gamma   90.00
#
_symmetry.space_group_name_H-M   'P 1'
#
loop_
_entity.id
_entity.type
_entity.pdbx_description
1 polymer ?
#
loop_
_entity_poly.entity_id
_entity_poly.type
_entity_poly.pdbx_seq_one_letter_code
_entity_poly.pdbx_strand_id
1 'polypeptide(L)'
;MDLMATKDDLFEDMARAMEAWSTTASEALTDPQSDLVWVDDEKPYREIQHALAAAGVARETLAKVLSECFRGLGHSFLVAMDGGTALAEKGRLYVVDEHGRRIGEGLHDDFVGYLMDTGRLPK
;
A
#
# COMPACT_ATOMS: atom_id res chain seq x y z
N MET A 1 -23.81 9.92 -18.35
CA MET A 1 -23.23 10.74 -17.28
C MET A 1 -21.80 10.28 -17.17
N ASP A 2 -20.84 11.14 -17.50
CA ASP A 2 -19.43 10.77 -17.45
C ASP A 2 -19.04 10.62 -15.97
N LEU A 3 -18.65 9.43 -15.55
CA LEU A 3 -18.24 9.18 -14.18
C LEU A 3 -16.83 9.76 -14.01
N MET A 4 -16.73 10.81 -13.20
CA MET A 4 -15.44 11.40 -12.84
C MET A 4 -14.77 10.56 -11.76
N ALA A 5 -13.49 10.24 -11.96
CA ALA A 5 -12.65 9.71 -10.89
C ALA A 5 -12.51 10.74 -9.77
N THR A 6 -12.69 10.29 -8.54
CA THR A 6 -12.58 11.10 -7.32
C THR A 6 -11.34 10.70 -6.51
N LYS A 7 -11.04 11.48 -5.45
CA LYS A 7 -10.02 11.11 -4.47
C LYS A 7 -10.36 9.77 -3.82
N ASP A 8 -11.63 9.57 -3.45
CA ASP A 8 -12.08 8.36 -2.78
C ASP A 8 -11.93 7.12 -3.67
N ASP A 9 -12.15 7.24 -4.98
CA ASP A 9 -11.90 6.14 -5.93
C ASP A 9 -10.40 5.76 -5.95
N LEU A 10 -9.51 6.75 -6.03
CA LEU A 10 -8.06 6.54 -5.95
C LEU A 10 -7.67 5.90 -4.61
N PHE A 11 -8.21 6.40 -3.50
CA PHE A 11 -7.89 5.93 -2.16
C PHE A 11 -8.39 4.52 -1.91
N GLU A 12 -9.56 4.16 -2.42
CA GLU A 12 -10.08 2.80 -2.35
C GLU A 12 -9.19 1.83 -3.13
N ASP A 13 -8.77 2.19 -4.35
CA ASP A 13 -7.86 1.35 -5.15
C ASP A 13 -6.50 1.18 -4.45
N MET A 14 -5.96 2.26 -3.89
CA MET A 14 -4.73 2.22 -3.09
C MET A 14 -4.89 1.31 -1.86
N ALA A 15 -5.98 1.46 -1.09
CA ALA A 15 -6.24 0.67 0.10
C ALA A 15 -6.37 -0.82 -0.25
N ARG A 16 -7.13 -1.16 -1.30
CA ARG A 16 -7.28 -2.54 -1.80
C ARG A 16 -5.96 -3.12 -2.26
N ALA A 17 -5.13 -2.35 -2.97
CA ALA A 17 -3.82 -2.81 -3.39
C ALA A 17 -2.93 -3.13 -2.18
N MET A 18 -2.92 -2.26 -1.16
CA MET A 18 -2.15 -2.48 0.07
C MET A 18 -2.66 -3.71 0.86
N GLU A 19 -3.97 -3.89 0.97
CA GLU A 19 -4.59 -5.07 1.60
C GLU A 19 -4.23 -6.36 0.86
N ALA A 20 -4.35 -6.35 -0.47
CA ALA A 20 -4.00 -7.48 -1.31
C ALA A 20 -2.52 -7.85 -1.14
N TRP A 21 -1.61 -6.86 -1.20
CA TRP A 21 -0.18 -7.12 -1.02
C TRP A 21 0.17 -7.57 0.40
N SER A 22 -0.47 -7.01 1.43
CA SER A 22 -0.28 -7.48 2.82
C SER A 22 -0.67 -8.94 2.97
N THR A 23 -1.82 -9.30 2.36
CA THR A 23 -2.36 -10.65 2.37
C THR A 23 -1.44 -11.61 1.63
N THR A 24 -1.16 -11.35 0.36
CA THR A 24 -0.31 -12.18 -0.50
C THR A 24 1.08 -12.37 0.10
N ALA A 25 1.73 -11.30 0.54
CA ALA A 25 3.07 -11.40 1.11
C ALA A 25 3.05 -12.13 2.47
N SER A 26 2.02 -11.93 3.30
CA SER A 26 1.90 -12.67 4.57
C SER A 26 1.70 -14.18 4.34
N GLU A 27 0.87 -14.56 3.37
CA GLU A 27 0.69 -15.96 2.96
C GLU A 27 2.00 -16.55 2.45
N ALA A 28 2.62 -15.86 1.49
CA ALA A 28 3.85 -16.30 0.88
C ALA A 28 4.99 -16.46 1.87
N LEU A 29 5.02 -15.70 2.96
CA LEU A 29 6.09 -15.77 3.96
C LEU A 29 5.77 -16.71 5.13
N THR A 30 4.51 -17.07 5.37
CA THR A 30 4.13 -17.91 6.52
C THR A 30 3.64 -19.31 6.16
N ASP A 31 3.31 -19.57 4.89
CA ASP A 31 3.02 -20.90 4.39
C ASP A 31 4.24 -21.46 3.63
N PRO A 32 4.94 -22.48 4.17
CA PRO A 32 6.07 -23.11 3.49
C PRO A 32 5.71 -23.78 2.15
N GLN A 33 4.43 -24.01 1.89
CA GLN A 33 3.93 -24.61 0.65
C GLN A 33 3.40 -23.58 -0.35
N SER A 34 3.46 -22.28 -0.03
CA SER A 34 2.95 -21.25 -0.93
C SER A 34 3.70 -21.24 -2.28
N ASP A 35 2.94 -20.96 -3.33
CA ASP A 35 3.51 -20.68 -4.66
C ASP A 35 4.22 -19.32 -4.63
N LEU A 36 5.45 -19.28 -5.14
CA LEU A 36 6.30 -18.10 -5.21
C LEU A 36 6.54 -17.64 -6.66
N VAL A 37 5.74 -18.07 -7.62
CA VAL A 37 5.91 -17.74 -9.06
C VAL A 37 5.99 -16.24 -9.40
N TRP A 38 5.56 -15.37 -8.48
CA TRP A 38 5.56 -13.91 -8.65
C TRP A 38 6.84 -13.22 -8.16
N VAL A 39 7.78 -13.94 -7.53
CA VAL A 39 9.05 -13.37 -7.05
C VAL A 39 10.17 -13.65 -8.03
N ASP A 40 11.09 -12.69 -8.19
CA ASP A 40 12.25 -12.84 -9.08
C ASP A 40 13.31 -13.82 -8.54
N ASP A 41 13.42 -13.94 -7.21
CA ASP A 41 14.34 -14.86 -6.53
C ASP A 41 13.63 -15.55 -5.37
N GLU A 42 13.36 -16.85 -5.52
CA GLU A 42 12.67 -17.64 -4.49
C GLU A 42 13.54 -17.87 -3.25
N LYS A 43 14.88 -17.91 -3.38
CA LYS A 43 15.74 -18.41 -2.30
C LYS A 43 15.60 -17.58 -1.01
N PRO A 44 15.65 -16.23 -1.02
CA PRO A 44 15.44 -15.43 0.18
C PRO A 44 14.07 -15.64 0.82
N TYR A 45 13.03 -15.83 0.00
CA TYR A 45 11.68 -16.10 0.49
C TYR A 45 11.60 -17.43 1.21
N ARG A 46 12.20 -18.50 0.66
CA ARG A 46 12.29 -19.82 1.33
C ARG A 46 13.03 -19.73 2.65
N GLU A 47 14.14 -19.01 2.71
CA GLU A 47 14.91 -18.80 3.95
C GLU A 47 14.05 -18.10 5.03
N ILE A 48 13.30 -17.07 4.66
CA ILE A 48 12.39 -16.36 5.57
C ILE A 48 11.21 -17.24 5.99
N GLN A 49 10.60 -17.99 5.06
CA GLN A 49 9.51 -18.94 5.35
C GLN A 49 9.93 -19.94 6.44
N HIS A 50 11.11 -20.55 6.28
CA HIS A 50 11.63 -21.50 7.27
C HIS A 50 11.88 -20.84 8.63
N ALA A 51 12.42 -19.62 8.65
CA ALA A 51 12.67 -18.89 9.89
C ALA A 51 11.35 -18.52 10.62
N LEU A 52 10.35 -18.03 9.89
CA LEU A 52 9.05 -17.67 10.44
C LEU A 52 8.27 -18.89 10.94
N ALA A 53 8.30 -19.99 10.18
CA ALA A 53 7.69 -21.25 10.59
C ALA A 53 8.36 -21.81 11.86
N ALA A 54 9.69 -21.80 11.94
CA ALA A 54 10.43 -22.23 13.13
C ALA A 54 10.14 -21.36 14.36
N ALA A 55 9.89 -20.07 14.15
CA ALA A 55 9.51 -19.13 15.20
C ALA A 55 8.01 -19.19 15.59
N GLY A 56 7.18 -19.95 14.85
CA GLY A 56 5.74 -20.04 15.09
C GLY A 56 5.00 -18.72 14.86
N VAL A 57 5.49 -17.87 13.94
CA VAL A 57 4.86 -16.59 13.65
C VAL A 57 3.54 -16.82 12.92
N ALA A 58 2.44 -16.35 13.51
CA ALA A 58 1.13 -16.39 12.88
C ALA A 58 1.06 -15.43 11.69
N ARG A 59 0.36 -15.85 10.63
CA ARG A 59 0.13 -15.06 9.42
C ARG A 59 -0.45 -13.68 9.72
N GLU A 60 -1.41 -13.59 10.65
CA GLU A 60 -2.09 -12.35 11.01
C GLU A 60 -1.14 -11.34 11.64
N THR A 61 -0.14 -11.81 12.39
CA THR A 61 0.91 -10.97 12.97
C THR A 61 1.74 -10.33 11.86
N LEU A 62 2.17 -11.14 10.88
CA LEU A 62 2.95 -10.62 9.76
C LEU A 62 2.12 -9.70 8.85
N ALA A 63 0.86 -10.05 8.58
CA ALA A 63 -0.05 -9.25 7.78
C ALA A 63 -0.24 -7.84 8.36
N LYS A 64 -0.34 -7.71 9.70
CA LYS A 64 -0.44 -6.40 10.37
C LYS A 64 0.80 -5.54 10.13
N VAL A 65 1.99 -6.12 10.33
CA VAL A 65 3.26 -5.42 10.11
C VAL A 65 3.40 -4.97 8.65
N LEU A 66 3.10 -5.87 7.70
CA LEU A 66 3.16 -5.54 6.28
C LEU A 66 2.15 -4.45 5.90
N SER A 67 0.95 -4.51 6.45
CA SER A 67 -0.09 -3.49 6.25
C SER A 67 0.35 -2.12 6.78
N GLU A 68 1.01 -2.06 7.94
CA GLU A 68 1.63 -0.83 8.45
C GLU A 68 2.71 -0.28 7.51
N CYS A 69 3.62 -1.15 7.03
CA CYS A 69 4.66 -0.76 6.09
C CYS A 69 4.09 -0.22 4.78
N PHE A 70 3.08 -0.87 4.21
CA PHE A 70 2.46 -0.44 2.95
C PHE A 70 1.66 0.85 3.11
N ARG A 71 0.98 1.07 4.25
CA ARG A 71 0.38 2.38 4.56
C ARG A 71 1.43 3.48 4.65
N GLY A 72 2.55 3.23 5.34
CA GLY A 72 3.65 4.18 5.44
C GLY A 72 4.25 4.54 4.07
N LEU A 73 4.43 3.54 3.20
CA LEU A 73 4.89 3.73 1.82
C LEU A 73 3.88 4.55 1.01
N GLY A 74 2.60 4.17 1.05
CA GLY A 74 1.53 4.87 0.34
C GLY A 74 1.41 6.33 0.77
N HIS A 75 1.38 6.60 2.07
CA HIS A 75 1.39 7.95 2.61
C HIS A 75 2.61 8.74 2.14
N SER A 76 3.81 8.16 2.22
CA SER A 76 5.05 8.82 1.78
C SER A 76 5.03 9.17 0.28
N PHE A 77 4.43 8.30 -0.54
CA PHE A 77 4.24 8.57 -1.97
C PHE A 77 3.28 9.74 -2.20
N LEU A 78 2.17 9.80 -1.48
CA LEU A 78 1.23 10.93 -1.55
C LEU A 78 1.88 12.24 -1.08
N VAL A 79 2.68 12.22 0.00
CA VAL A 79 3.46 13.39 0.46
C VAL A 79 4.41 13.89 -0.63
N ALA A 80 5.08 12.98 -1.37
CA ALA A 80 5.94 13.36 -2.47
C ALA A 80 5.16 14.06 -3.61
N MET A 81 3.95 13.59 -3.92
CA MET A 81 3.07 14.24 -4.91
C MET A 81 2.55 15.61 -4.44
N ASP A 82 2.17 15.72 -3.16
CA ASP A 82 1.72 16.99 -2.56
C ASP A 82 2.86 18.01 -2.36
N GLY A 83 4.10 17.58 -2.63
CA GLY A 83 5.28 18.45 -2.61
C GLY A 83 5.93 18.60 -1.23
N GLY A 84 5.67 17.67 -0.30
CA GLY A 84 6.32 17.61 1.01
C GLY A 84 7.75 17.04 0.99
N THR A 85 8.37 16.92 -0.18
CA THR A 85 9.74 16.39 -0.36
C THR A 85 10.57 17.28 -1.28
N ALA A 86 11.88 17.06 -1.33
CA ALA A 86 12.80 17.79 -2.22
C ALA A 86 12.46 17.66 -3.73
N LEU A 87 11.58 16.72 -4.12
CA LEU A 87 11.07 16.66 -5.48
C LEU A 87 10.35 17.95 -5.89
N ALA A 88 9.65 18.59 -4.95
CA ALA A 88 8.90 19.83 -5.20
C ALA A 88 9.77 20.98 -5.71
N GLU A 89 11.04 21.01 -5.31
CA GLU A 89 12.03 22.00 -5.78
C GLU A 89 12.36 21.83 -7.26
N LYS A 90 12.21 20.61 -7.79
CA LYS A 90 12.44 20.28 -9.20
C LYS A 90 11.16 20.41 -10.03
N GLY A 91 10.00 20.26 -9.38
CA GLY A 91 8.69 20.42 -10.01
C GLY A 91 7.58 19.76 -9.19
N ARG A 92 6.34 20.21 -9.38
CA ARG A 92 5.17 19.61 -8.75
C ARG A 92 4.56 18.55 -9.66
N LEU A 93 4.19 17.41 -9.09
CA LEU A 93 3.41 16.38 -9.75
C LEU A 93 1.94 16.56 -9.39
N TYR A 94 1.05 16.26 -10.34
CA TYR A 94 -0.39 16.33 -10.13
C TYR A 94 -1.03 15.05 -10.66
N VAL A 95 -1.93 14.47 -9.87
CA VAL A 95 -2.82 13.42 -10.36
C VAL A 95 -3.98 14.10 -11.08
N VAL A 96 -4.13 13.77 -12.37
CA VAL A 96 -5.17 14.31 -13.23
C VAL A 96 -5.97 13.18 -13.85
N ASP A 97 -7.25 13.42 -14.11
CA ASP A 97 -8.08 12.51 -14.90
C ASP A 97 -7.74 12.59 -16.40
N GLU A 98 -8.43 11.78 -17.21
CA GLU A 98 -8.25 11.73 -18.67
C GLU A 98 -8.53 13.08 -19.37
N HIS A 99 -9.28 13.98 -18.73
CA HIS A 99 -9.63 15.31 -19.24
C HIS A 99 -8.66 16.39 -18.73
N GLY A 100 -7.62 16.01 -17.98
CA GLY A 100 -6.62 16.92 -17.40
C GLY A 100 -7.09 17.66 -16.14
N ARG A 101 -8.23 17.26 -15.54
CA ARG A 101 -8.71 17.85 -14.29
C ARG A 101 -8.00 17.22 -13.11
N ARG A 102 -7.60 18.04 -12.14
CA ARG A 102 -6.90 17.57 -10.94
C ARG A 102 -7.85 16.81 -10.02
N ILE A 103 -7.42 15.66 -9.51
CA ILE A 103 -8.13 14.89 -8.48
C ILE A 103 -8.10 15.63 -7.12
N GLY A 104 -7.07 16.44 -6.88
CA GLY A 104 -7.02 17.45 -5.82
C GLY A 104 -5.62 17.66 -5.24
N GLU A 105 -5.54 18.34 -4.09
CA GLU A 105 -4.32 18.57 -3.31
C GLU A 105 -4.52 18.06 -1.87
N GLY A 106 -3.44 17.86 -1.12
CA GLY A 106 -3.49 17.36 0.26
C GLY A 106 -3.87 15.88 0.33
N LEU A 107 -3.50 15.12 -0.70
CA LEU A 107 -3.85 13.71 -0.84
C LEU A 107 -3.36 12.86 0.35
N HIS A 108 -2.18 13.16 0.91
CA HIS A 108 -1.64 12.39 2.04
C HIS A 108 -2.51 12.47 3.30
N ASP A 109 -2.95 13.67 3.69
CA ASP A 109 -3.82 13.87 4.85
C ASP A 109 -5.22 13.30 4.59
N ASP A 110 -5.78 13.55 3.41
CA ASP A 110 -7.10 13.05 3.04
C ASP A 110 -7.13 11.51 2.98
N PHE A 111 -6.05 10.87 2.53
CA PHE A 111 -5.94 9.41 2.52
C PHE A 111 -5.94 8.84 3.94
N VAL A 112 -5.26 9.49 4.89
CA VAL A 112 -5.33 9.08 6.31
C VAL A 112 -6.76 9.21 6.81
N GLY A 113 -7.44 10.33 6.53
CA GLY A 113 -8.85 10.51 6.85
C GLY A 113 -9.74 9.41 6.27
N TYR A 114 -9.56 9.09 4.99
CA TYR A 114 -10.27 8.01 4.30
C TYR A 114 -10.08 6.65 4.98
N LEU A 115 -8.85 6.30 5.34
CA LEU A 115 -8.56 5.04 6.04
C LEU A 115 -9.20 5.01 7.45
N MET A 116 -9.31 6.15 8.14
CA MET A 116 -10.01 6.24 9.42
C MET A 116 -11.52 6.04 9.23
N ASP A 117 -12.12 6.75 8.28
CA ASP A 117 -13.56 6.72 8.01
C ASP A 117 -14.04 5.35 7.53
N THR A 118 -13.19 4.62 6.81
CA THR A 118 -13.47 3.25 6.35
C THR A 118 -13.06 2.15 7.34
N GLY A 119 -12.52 2.51 8.51
CA GLY A 119 -12.14 1.55 9.55
C GLY A 119 -10.91 0.69 9.21
N ARG A 120 -10.07 1.16 8.28
CA ARG A 120 -8.83 0.49 7.82
C ARG A 120 -7.58 0.93 8.61
N LEU A 121 -7.70 1.97 9.42
CA LEU A 121 -6.72 2.32 10.44
C LEU A 121 -7.10 1.66 11.77
N PRO A 122 -6.23 0.81 12.36
CA PRO A 122 -6.43 0.34 13.71
C PRO A 122 -6.43 1.53 14.69
N LYS A 123 -7.32 1.47 15.69
CA LYS A 123 -7.39 2.46 16.77
C LYS A 123 -6.21 2.37 17.72
#